data_AF-A0A7V8VST6-F1
#
_entry.id   AF-A0A7V8VST6-F1
#
_cell.length_a   1.000
_cell.length_b   1.000
_cell.length_c   1.000
_cell.angle_alpha   90.00
_cell.angle_beta   90.00
_cell.angle_gamma   90.00
#
_symmetry.space_group_name_H-M   'P 1'
#
loop_
_entity.id
_entity.type
_entity.pdbx_description
1 polymer ?
#
loop_
_entity_poly.entity_id
_entity_poly.type
_entity_poly.pdbx_seq_one_letter_code
_entity_poly.pdbx_strand_id
1 'polypeptide(L)'
;MPEDARYEALEHEDEILAACALRFHGYRYAEDTGFDMAAARDECERTNRYDHLSLPEQMAVLFFIQRTVRWVEQDAPLPRDGSLFRAYRELFLHVADQEVPAEYRIGRDDSDFSWGSRFEPMTAEHIALVRRIHESTRYSDDRRGTAHR
;
A
#
# COMPACT_ATOMS: atom_id res chain seq x y z
N MET A 1 6.17 20.78 8.92
CA MET A 1 4.78 20.51 9.31
C MET A 1 4.75 20.44 10.83
N PRO A 2 3.82 21.14 11.50
CA PRO A 2 3.58 20.97 12.93
C PRO A 2 3.34 19.49 13.29
N GLU A 3 3.66 19.08 14.52
CA GLU A 3 3.59 17.66 14.93
C GLU A 3 2.17 17.10 14.85
N ASP A 4 1.17 17.86 15.30
CA ASP A 4 -0.24 17.46 15.25
C ASP A 4 -0.73 17.26 13.80
N ALA A 5 -0.40 18.21 12.91
CA ALA A 5 -0.72 18.10 11.49
C ALA A 5 -0.01 16.93 10.81
N ARG A 6 1.16 16.52 11.32
CA ARG A 6 1.87 15.33 10.83
C ARG A 6 1.15 14.06 11.25
N TYR A 7 0.68 14.01 12.48
CA TYR A 7 -0.03 12.87 13.02
C TYR A 7 -1.35 12.63 12.28
N GLU A 8 -2.16 13.68 12.11
CA GLU A 8 -3.41 13.62 11.34
C GLU A 8 -3.17 13.17 9.88
N ALA A 9 -2.09 13.65 9.25
CA ALA A 9 -1.75 13.25 7.88
C ALA A 9 -1.37 11.76 7.77
N LEU A 10 -0.75 11.18 8.81
CA LEU A 10 -0.37 9.77 8.84
C LEU A 10 -1.58 8.86 9.12
N GLU A 11 -2.50 9.27 10.01
CA GLU A 11 -3.75 8.53 10.21
C GLU A 11 -4.59 8.53 8.93
N HIS A 12 -4.68 9.68 8.24
CA HIS A 12 -5.38 9.76 6.96
C HIS A 12 -4.70 8.90 5.88
N GLU A 13 -3.36 8.89 5.82
CA GLU A 13 -2.62 7.98 4.93
C GLU A 13 -3.01 6.51 5.16
N ASP A 14 -3.12 6.07 6.41
CA ASP A 14 -3.48 4.68 6.72
C ASP A 14 -4.85 4.31 6.17
N GLU A 15 -5.84 5.19 6.34
CA GLU A 15 -7.18 4.96 5.81
C GLU A 15 -7.16 4.87 4.26
N ILE A 16 -6.42 5.75 3.60
CA ILE A 16 -6.28 5.78 2.13
C ILE A 16 -5.63 4.48 1.64
N LEU A 17 -4.48 4.12 2.21
CA LEU A 17 -3.73 2.93 1.81
C LEU A 17 -4.54 1.66 2.06
N ALA A 18 -5.26 1.59 3.19
CA ALA A 18 -6.11 0.45 3.52
C ALA A 18 -7.29 0.34 2.56
N ALA A 19 -8.03 1.43 2.33
CA ALA A 19 -9.19 1.43 1.44
C ALA A 19 -8.80 1.10 -0.01
N CYS A 20 -7.68 1.64 -0.50
CA CYS A 20 -7.19 1.34 -1.85
C CYS A 20 -6.76 -0.12 -2.00
N ALA A 21 -6.19 -0.74 -0.97
CA ALA A 21 -5.82 -2.15 -1.02
C ALA A 21 -7.05 -3.06 -1.01
N LEU A 22 -8.08 -2.70 -0.22
CA LEU A 22 -9.29 -3.50 -0.01
C LEU A 22 -10.34 -3.37 -1.12
N ARG A 23 -10.08 -2.64 -2.20
CA ARG A 23 -10.94 -2.70 -3.41
C ARG A 23 -10.70 -3.96 -4.25
N PHE A 24 -9.58 -4.64 -4.04
CA PHE A 24 -9.15 -5.84 -4.79
C PHE A 24 -9.17 -7.09 -3.89
N HIS A 25 -9.76 -8.17 -4.39
CA HIS A 25 -9.90 -9.43 -3.67
C HIS A 25 -8.66 -10.32 -3.84
N GLY A 26 -7.56 -9.96 -3.17
CA GLY A 26 -6.25 -10.62 -3.35
C GLY A 26 -6.24 -12.12 -3.08
N TYR A 27 -6.98 -12.63 -2.09
CA TYR A 27 -7.02 -14.07 -1.80
C TYR A 27 -7.61 -14.88 -2.97
N ARG A 28 -8.79 -14.50 -3.45
CA ARG A 28 -9.41 -15.07 -4.66
C ARG A 28 -8.48 -15.01 -5.88
N TYR A 29 -7.80 -13.88 -6.11
CA TYR A 29 -6.84 -13.77 -7.20
C TYR A 29 -5.74 -14.84 -7.10
N ALA A 30 -5.14 -15.00 -5.92
CA ALA A 30 -4.10 -16.00 -5.69
C ALA A 30 -4.63 -17.43 -5.82
N GLU A 31 -5.86 -17.71 -5.36
CA GLU A 31 -6.52 -19.01 -5.52
C GLU A 31 -6.77 -19.35 -7.00
N ASP A 32 -7.28 -18.39 -7.78
CA ASP A 32 -7.63 -18.59 -9.19
C ASP A 32 -6.40 -18.72 -10.10
N THR A 33 -5.29 -18.06 -9.77
CA THR A 33 -4.10 -17.95 -10.64
C THR A 33 -2.88 -18.71 -10.15
N GLY A 34 -2.85 -19.11 -8.87
CA GLY A 34 -1.66 -19.66 -8.23
C GLY A 34 -0.57 -18.62 -7.92
N PHE A 35 -0.88 -17.33 -7.97
CA PHE A 35 0.08 -16.26 -7.73
C PHE A 35 0.55 -16.23 -6.26
N ASP A 36 1.87 -16.33 -6.05
CA ASP A 36 2.49 -16.27 -4.73
C ASP A 36 2.69 -14.81 -4.28
N MET A 37 1.66 -14.27 -3.63
CA MET A 37 1.70 -12.90 -3.09
C MET A 37 2.80 -12.68 -2.06
N ALA A 38 3.18 -13.71 -1.29
CA ALA A 38 4.19 -13.59 -0.25
C ALA A 38 5.57 -13.43 -0.88
N ALA A 39 5.92 -14.30 -1.82
CA ALA A 39 7.18 -14.21 -2.55
C ALA A 39 7.27 -12.91 -3.37
N ALA A 40 6.18 -12.51 -4.04
CA ALA A 40 6.15 -11.26 -4.79
C ALA A 40 6.31 -10.03 -3.87
N ARG A 41 5.68 -10.03 -2.70
CA ARG A 41 5.86 -8.98 -1.69
C ARG A 41 7.30 -8.90 -1.22
N ASP A 42 7.92 -10.02 -0.86
CA ASP A 42 9.30 -10.06 -0.38
C ASP A 42 10.27 -9.52 -1.45
N GLU A 43 10.06 -9.87 -2.71
CA GLU A 43 10.85 -9.36 -3.83
C GLU A 43 10.65 -7.85 -4.06
N CYS A 44 9.40 -7.39 -4.01
CA CYS A 44 9.05 -5.97 -4.14
C CYS A 44 9.67 -5.14 -3.01
N GLU A 45 9.57 -5.63 -1.77
CA GLU A 45 10.16 -4.97 -0.59
C GLU A 45 11.69 -4.88 -0.70
N ARG A 46 12.33 -5.93 -1.22
CA ARG A 46 13.79 -6.00 -1.39
C ARG A 46 14.32 -5.13 -2.54
N THR A 47 13.61 -5.10 -3.66
CA THR A 47 14.08 -4.46 -4.90
C THR A 47 13.49 -3.09 -5.15
N ASN A 48 12.36 -2.79 -4.52
CA ASN A 48 11.59 -1.57 -4.75
C ASN A 48 11.23 -1.40 -6.25
N ARG A 49 10.87 -2.52 -6.89
CA ARG A 49 10.51 -2.62 -8.31
C ARG A 49 9.25 -3.45 -8.50
N TYR A 50 8.38 -3.00 -9.39
CA TYR A 50 7.07 -3.62 -9.65
C TYR A 50 6.81 -3.85 -11.14
N ASP A 51 7.76 -3.48 -12.01
CA ASP A 51 7.62 -3.50 -13.47
C ASP A 51 7.52 -4.90 -14.07
N HIS A 52 7.93 -5.92 -13.31
CA HIS A 52 7.80 -7.33 -13.67
C HIS A 52 6.41 -7.90 -13.33
N LEU A 53 5.60 -7.19 -12.55
CA LEU A 53 4.25 -7.58 -12.16
C LEU A 53 3.22 -6.94 -13.10
N SER A 54 2.24 -7.72 -13.53
CA SER A 54 1.03 -7.22 -14.13
C SER A 54 0.21 -6.39 -13.13
N LEU A 55 -0.71 -5.56 -13.64
CA LEU A 55 -1.53 -4.70 -12.78
C LEU A 55 -2.32 -5.49 -11.71
N PRO A 56 -3.00 -6.63 -12.01
CA PRO A 56 -3.65 -7.43 -10.97
C PRO A 56 -2.68 -7.98 -9.92
N GLU A 57 -1.46 -8.37 -10.31
CA GLU A 57 -0.43 -8.83 -9.38
C GLU A 57 0.04 -7.69 -8.47
N GLN A 58 0.22 -6.47 -8.98
CA GLN A 58 0.53 -5.29 -8.16
C GLN A 58 -0.59 -5.01 -7.14
N MET A 59 -1.86 -5.09 -7.56
CA MET A 59 -3.00 -4.94 -6.64
C MET A 59 -3.07 -6.06 -5.60
N ALA A 60 -2.74 -7.30 -5.97
CA ALA A 60 -2.67 -8.43 -5.06
C ALA A 60 -1.55 -8.26 -4.01
N VAL A 61 -0.37 -7.79 -4.42
CA VAL A 61 0.71 -7.47 -3.49
C VAL A 61 0.31 -6.31 -2.56
N LEU A 62 -0.33 -5.26 -3.07
CA LEU A 62 -0.85 -4.17 -2.26
C LEU A 62 -1.84 -4.67 -1.18
N PHE A 63 -2.78 -5.53 -1.58
CA PHE A 63 -3.70 -6.21 -0.67
C PHE A 63 -2.95 -7.02 0.40
N PHE A 64 -1.95 -7.79 0.00
CA PHE A 64 -1.19 -8.64 0.92
C PHE A 64 -0.37 -7.83 1.94
N ILE A 65 0.23 -6.71 1.51
CA ILE A 65 0.90 -5.76 2.40
C ILE A 65 -0.08 -5.19 3.42
N GLN A 66 -1.27 -4.75 2.99
CA GLN A 66 -2.31 -4.24 3.90
C GLN A 66 -2.66 -5.25 4.98
N ARG A 67 -2.85 -6.53 4.60
CA ARG A 67 -3.11 -7.61 5.56
C ARG A 67 -1.94 -7.74 6.52
N THR A 68 -0.71 -7.79 6.02
CA THR A 68 0.50 -7.92 6.84
C THR A 68 0.62 -6.78 7.86
N VAL A 69 0.44 -5.53 7.42
CA VAL A 69 0.47 -4.36 8.31
C VAL A 69 -0.61 -4.48 9.39
N ARG A 70 -1.85 -4.80 9.02
CA ARG A 70 -2.95 -4.94 9.99
C ARG A 70 -2.79 -6.09 10.98
N TRP A 71 -2.08 -7.16 10.60
CA TRP A 71 -1.77 -8.26 11.51
C TRP A 71 -0.62 -7.89 12.46
N VAL A 72 0.47 -7.33 11.93
CA VAL A 72 1.67 -7.03 12.72
C VAL A 72 1.44 -5.85 13.69
N GLU A 73 0.67 -4.84 13.27
CA GLU A 73 0.34 -3.69 14.14
C GLU A 73 -0.49 -4.07 15.37
N GLN A 74 -1.08 -5.28 15.43
CA GLN A 74 -1.74 -5.78 16.65
C GLN A 74 -0.75 -6.05 17.78
N ASP A 75 0.48 -6.44 17.44
CA ASP A 75 1.54 -6.77 18.40
C ASP A 75 2.44 -5.56 18.67
N ALA A 76 2.87 -4.86 17.61
CA ALA A 76 3.71 -3.67 17.71
C ALA A 76 3.58 -2.76 16.47
N PRO A 77 3.58 -1.42 16.65
CA PRO A 77 3.58 -0.49 15.53
C PRO A 77 4.80 -0.68 14.62
N LEU A 78 4.56 -0.78 13.31
CA LEU A 78 5.63 -0.86 12.33
C LEU A 78 6.26 0.53 12.07
N PRO A 79 7.58 0.60 11.83
CA PRO A 79 8.25 1.86 11.52
C PRO A 79 7.76 2.42 10.18
N ARG A 80 7.26 3.67 10.19
CA ARG A 80 6.73 4.36 9.00
C ARG A 80 7.79 4.76 7.98
N ASP A 81 9.05 4.66 8.36
CA ASP A 81 10.23 4.82 7.51
C ASP A 81 10.86 3.48 7.10
N GLY A 82 10.22 2.35 7.37
CA GLY A 82 10.69 1.02 6.96
C GLY A 82 10.43 0.66 5.49
N SER A 83 11.09 -0.39 5.01
CA SER A 83 10.95 -0.96 3.66
C SER A 83 9.51 -1.34 3.31
N LEU A 84 8.78 -1.96 4.24
CA LEU A 84 7.39 -2.37 4.00
C LEU A 84 6.47 -1.16 3.73
N PHE A 85 6.60 -0.08 4.50
CA PHE A 85 5.83 1.16 4.26
C PHE A 85 6.26 1.89 2.99
N ARG A 86 7.53 1.74 2.57
CA ARG A 86 7.99 2.21 1.26
C ARG A 86 7.26 1.47 0.14
N ALA A 87 7.30 0.14 0.16
CA ALA A 87 6.62 -0.69 -0.82
C ALA A 87 5.10 -0.45 -0.84
N TYR A 88 4.49 -0.26 0.34
CA TYR A 88 3.07 0.02 0.45
C TYR A 88 2.67 1.31 -0.28
N ARG A 89 3.39 2.41 0.00
CA ARG A 89 3.14 3.72 -0.62
C ARG A 89 3.41 3.70 -2.12
N GLU A 90 4.49 3.07 -2.56
CA GLU A 90 4.83 3.00 -3.98
C GLU A 90 3.79 2.19 -4.77
N LEU A 91 3.41 1.01 -4.29
CA LEU A 91 2.35 0.22 -4.93
C LEU A 91 1.03 0.98 -4.98
N PHE A 92 0.66 1.69 -3.91
CA PHE A 92 -0.50 2.58 -3.94
C PHE A 92 -0.39 3.62 -5.06
N LEU A 93 0.75 4.31 -5.17
CA LEU A 93 0.96 5.32 -6.20
C LEU A 93 0.93 4.75 -7.63
N HIS A 94 1.20 3.45 -7.79
CA HIS A 94 1.10 2.76 -9.07
C HIS A 94 -0.33 2.35 -9.44
N VAL A 95 -1.17 2.01 -8.46
CA VAL A 95 -2.47 1.38 -8.75
C VAL A 95 -3.68 2.25 -8.42
N ALA A 96 -3.55 3.30 -7.61
CA ALA A 96 -4.68 4.04 -7.03
C ALA A 96 -5.68 4.60 -8.07
N ASP A 97 -5.21 4.97 -9.26
CA ASP A 97 -6.02 5.49 -10.37
C ASP A 97 -6.40 4.43 -11.42
N GLN A 98 -5.99 3.18 -11.21
CA GLN A 98 -6.22 2.08 -12.14
C GLN A 98 -7.55 1.38 -11.86
N GLU A 99 -8.23 0.89 -12.89
CA GLU A 99 -9.48 0.14 -12.71
C GLU A 99 -9.22 -1.25 -12.09
N VAL A 100 -10.08 -1.64 -11.15
CA VAL A 100 -10.08 -3.00 -10.59
C VAL A 100 -10.78 -3.96 -11.55
N PRO A 101 -10.14 -5.07 -11.96
CA PRO A 101 -10.81 -6.13 -12.72
C PRO A 101 -12.10 -6.57 -12.05
N ALA A 102 -13.19 -6.64 -12.82
CA ALA A 102 -14.53 -6.82 -12.28
C ALA A 102 -14.69 -8.12 -11.47
N GLU A 103 -14.01 -9.18 -11.90
CA GLU A 103 -13.99 -10.51 -11.28
C GLU A 103 -13.31 -10.54 -9.90
N TYR A 104 -12.42 -9.57 -9.63
CA TYR A 104 -11.66 -9.46 -8.37
C TYR A 104 -12.04 -8.23 -7.56
N ARG A 105 -13.13 -7.54 -7.93
CA ARG A 105 -13.62 -6.38 -7.18
C ARG A 105 -14.28 -6.83 -5.89
N ILE A 106 -13.88 -6.27 -4.75
CA ILE A 106 -14.64 -6.45 -3.50
C ILE A 106 -15.91 -5.61 -3.60
N GLY A 107 -17.06 -6.24 -3.34
CA GLY A 107 -18.38 -5.60 -3.47
C GLY A 107 -18.55 -4.41 -2.53
N ARG A 108 -19.42 -3.46 -2.90
CA ARG A 108 -19.72 -2.26 -2.11
C ARG A 108 -20.26 -2.56 -0.70
N ASP A 109 -20.82 -3.75 -0.50
CA ASP A 109 -21.50 -4.15 0.75
C ASP A 109 -20.60 -4.94 1.72
N ASP A 110 -19.38 -5.32 1.33
CA ASP A 110 -18.52 -6.24 2.10
C ASP A 110 -17.39 -5.57 2.91
N SER A 111 -17.30 -4.23 2.94
CA SER A 111 -16.30 -3.57 3.78
C SER A 111 -16.72 -2.20 4.31
N ASP A 112 -16.41 -1.96 5.59
CA ASP A 112 -16.45 -0.63 6.24
C ASP A 112 -15.48 0.39 5.58
N PHE A 113 -14.66 -0.05 4.61
CA PHE A 113 -13.63 0.70 3.91
C PHE A 113 -14.00 0.96 2.44
N SER A 114 -15.19 1.52 2.19
CA SER A 114 -15.68 1.71 0.82
C SER A 114 -14.85 2.74 0.03
N TRP A 115 -13.84 2.26 -0.70
CA TRP A 115 -13.04 3.05 -1.63
C TRP A 115 -13.94 3.88 -2.56
N GLY A 116 -14.91 3.24 -3.21
CA GLY A 116 -15.73 3.88 -4.24
C GLY A 116 -16.70 4.98 -3.77
N SER A 117 -16.98 5.11 -2.47
CA SER A 117 -17.89 6.16 -1.97
C SER A 117 -17.15 7.27 -1.22
N ARG A 118 -16.11 6.92 -0.46
CA ARG A 118 -15.38 7.85 0.40
C ARG A 118 -14.09 8.37 -0.22
N PHE A 119 -13.36 7.54 -0.96
CA PHE A 119 -11.99 7.85 -1.37
C PHE A 119 -11.83 8.09 -2.88
N GLU A 120 -12.55 7.33 -3.71
CA GLU A 120 -12.52 7.42 -5.16
C GLU A 120 -12.79 8.84 -5.71
N PRO A 121 -13.77 9.62 -5.19
CA PRO A 121 -14.03 10.97 -5.69
C PRO A 121 -12.86 11.94 -5.57
N MET A 122 -11.94 11.69 -4.64
CA MET A 122 -10.79 12.55 -4.34
C MET A 122 -9.47 11.81 -4.58
N THR A 123 -9.45 10.79 -5.45
CA THR A 123 -8.26 9.96 -5.74
C THR A 123 -7.01 10.79 -6.03
N ALA A 124 -7.14 11.86 -6.82
CA ALA A 124 -6.01 12.74 -7.14
C ALA A 124 -5.41 13.42 -5.89
N GLU A 125 -6.25 13.84 -4.95
CA GLU A 125 -5.82 14.47 -3.70
C GLU A 125 -5.16 13.45 -2.76
N HIS A 126 -5.72 12.24 -2.68
CA HIS A 126 -5.14 11.13 -1.93
C HIS A 126 -3.76 10.73 -2.47
N ILE A 127 -3.62 10.63 -3.80
CA ILE A 127 -2.32 10.41 -4.46
C ILE A 127 -1.33 11.52 -4.11
N ALA A 128 -1.76 12.79 -4.16
CA ALA A 128 -0.90 13.91 -3.82
C ALA A 128 -0.47 13.91 -2.34
N LEU A 129 -1.36 13.52 -1.42
CA LEU A 129 -1.03 13.37 0.00
C LEU A 129 0.02 12.29 0.22
N VAL A 130 -0.25 11.06 -0.25
CA VAL A 130 0.65 9.92 -0.07
C VAL A 130 2.00 10.18 -0.74
N ARG A 131 2.00 10.77 -1.96
CA ARG A 131 3.23 11.16 -2.65
C ARG A 131 4.08 12.11 -1.81
N ARG A 132 3.47 13.15 -1.24
CA ARG A 132 4.17 14.11 -0.38
C ARG A 132 4.76 13.44 0.86
N ILE A 133 4.03 12.54 1.50
CA ILE A 133 4.52 11.78 2.66
C ILE A 133 5.70 10.90 2.23
N HIS A 134 5.55 10.13 1.16
CA HIS A 134 6.59 9.29 0.58
C HIS A 134 7.87 10.07 0.27
N GLU A 135 7.77 11.17 -0.50
CA GLU A 135 8.91 12.01 -0.89
C GLU A 135 9.59 12.71 0.31
N SER A 136 8.85 13.00 1.37
CA SER A 136 9.39 13.61 2.58
C SER A 136 9.97 12.60 3.58
N THR A 137 9.68 11.30 3.41
CA THR A 137 10.13 10.24 4.31
C THR A 137 11.56 9.82 3.97
N ARG A 138 12.43 9.85 4.98
CA ARG A 138 13.80 9.31 4.88
C ARG A 138 13.80 7.86 5.35
N TYR A 139 13.69 6.94 4.39
CA TYR A 139 13.58 5.52 4.67
C TYR A 139 14.84 4.97 5.34
N SER A 140 14.67 4.05 6.29
CA SER A 140 15.75 3.55 7.15
C SER A 140 16.79 2.73 6.39
N ASP A 141 16.46 2.12 5.26
CA ASP A 141 17.45 1.42 4.43
C ASP A 141 18.37 2.37 3.67
N ASP A 142 17.95 3.62 3.43
CA ASP A 142 18.83 4.67 2.91
C ASP A 142 19.92 5.06 3.93
N ARG A 143 19.72 4.77 5.23
CA ARG A 143 20.71 5.04 6.29
C ARG A 143 21.88 4.04 6.30
N ARG A 144 21.77 2.91 5.58
CA ARG A 144 22.89 1.94 5.46
C ARG A 144 23.95 2.38 4.44
N GLY A 145 23.74 3.50 3.73
CA GLY A 145 24.64 4.04 2.72
C GLY A 145 25.77 4.97 3.21
N THR A 146 25.87 5.26 4.50
CA THR A 146 26.97 6.07 5.06
C THR A 146 27.70 5.34 6.19
N ALA A 147 28.37 4.24 5.84
CA ALA A 147 29.58 3.84 6.55
C ALA A 147 30.78 4.19 5.67
N HIS A 148 31.36 5.36 5.93
CA HIS A 148 32.67 5.74 5.42
C HIS A 148 33.75 4.81 6.02
N ARG A 149 34.59 4.27 5.13
CA ARG A 149 35.97 3.79 5.31
C ARG A 149 36.26 2.72 6.36
#